data_AF-A0AB72Z3U3-F1
#
_entry.id   AF-A0AB72Z3U3-F1
#
_cell.length_a   1.000
_cell.length_b   1.000
_cell.length_c   1.000
_cell.angle_alpha   90.00
_cell.angle_beta   90.00
_cell.angle_gamma   90.00
#
_symmetry.space_group_name_H-M   'P 1'
#
loop_
_entity.id
_entity.type
_entity.pdbx_description
1 polymer ?
#
loop_
_entity_poly.entity_id
_entity_poly.type
_entity_poly.pdbx_seq_one_letter_code
_entity_poly.pdbx_strand_id
1 'polypeptide(L)'
;MVKTVELTSDEFYIRVSNKTLAYKVDDVRTVLPEDVSSLSIERDKDYVTLATYTPYGINDYRLLVRETRTKYVAEREKSTAKKTVVAGTWISDYAKSIGIRAAFLVVPGVVAAIRRSTAKRDRSREPAVKNLREKQGVSARKLTNRKSIKVQTDSNPNDAA
;
A
#
# COMPACT_ATOMS: atom_id res chain seq x y z
N MET A 1 33.87 0.01 -3.52
CA MET A 1 32.99 -1.01 -4.15
C MET A 1 32.39 -0.38 -5.40
N VAL A 2 33.03 -0.58 -6.57
CA VAL A 2 32.53 -0.06 -7.84
C VAL A 2 31.32 -0.90 -8.22
N LYS A 3 30.14 -0.29 -8.33
CA LYS A 3 28.97 -0.97 -8.90
C LYS A 3 29.28 -1.25 -10.36
N THR A 4 29.51 -2.50 -10.72
CA THR A 4 29.51 -2.93 -12.11
C THR A 4 28.10 -2.72 -12.66
N VAL A 5 27.96 -1.84 -13.65
CA VAL A 5 26.68 -1.61 -14.31
C VAL A 5 26.46 -2.76 -15.28
N GLU A 6 25.50 -3.65 -15.00
CA GLU A 6 25.15 -4.76 -15.90
C GLU A 6 24.29 -4.25 -17.07
N LEU A 7 24.93 -3.59 -18.03
CA LEU A 7 24.28 -3.11 -19.26
C LEU A 7 24.35 -4.11 -20.41
N THR A 8 25.04 -5.25 -20.24
CA THR A 8 25.42 -6.22 -21.29
C THR A 8 24.26 -6.90 -22.03
N SER A 9 23.01 -6.59 -21.69
CA SER A 9 21.82 -7.05 -22.41
C SER A 9 20.89 -5.93 -22.89
N ASP A 10 21.27 -4.66 -22.71
CA ASP A 10 20.47 -3.54 -23.14
C ASP A 10 20.68 -3.26 -24.64
N GLU A 11 19.58 -2.94 -25.32
CA GLU A 11 19.59 -2.49 -26.71
C GLU A 11 19.40 -0.98 -26.76
N PHE A 12 20.26 -0.31 -27.51
CA PHE A 12 20.19 1.11 -27.80
C PHE A 12 19.82 1.33 -29.27
N TYR A 13 19.15 2.46 -29.54
CA TYR A 13 18.63 2.77 -30.87
C TYR A 13 19.08 4.16 -31.30
N ILE A 14 19.79 4.24 -32.42
CA ILE A 14 20.18 5.50 -33.05
C ILE A 14 19.21 5.77 -34.20
N ARG A 15 18.52 6.91 -34.12
CA ARG A 15 17.64 7.39 -35.19
C ARG A 15 18.37 8.48 -35.97
N VAL A 16 18.68 8.22 -37.24
CA VAL A 16 19.32 9.18 -38.14
C VAL A 16 18.48 9.30 -39.41
N SER A 17 17.97 10.52 -39.66
CA SER A 17 17.02 10.79 -40.74
C SER A 17 15.84 9.81 -40.69
N ASN A 18 15.67 8.95 -41.71
CA ASN A 18 14.58 7.97 -41.80
C ASN A 18 15.03 6.53 -41.48
N LYS A 19 16.18 6.36 -40.81
CA LYS A 19 16.72 5.04 -40.45
C LYS A 19 16.84 4.90 -38.94
N THR A 20 16.47 3.72 -38.43
CA THR A 20 16.71 3.32 -37.05
C THR A 20 17.73 2.20 -37.04
N LEU A 21 18.84 2.42 -36.35
CA LEU A 21 19.94 1.49 -36.18
C LEU A 21 19.87 0.93 -34.75
N ALA A 22 19.89 -0.39 -34.61
CA ALA A 22 19.88 -1.04 -33.31
C ALA A 22 21.30 -1.50 -32.96
N TYR A 23 21.71 -1.25 -31.73
CA TYR A 23 22.98 -1.65 -31.17
C TYR A 23 22.75 -2.38 -29.84
N LYS A 24 23.61 -3.34 -29.52
CA LYS A 24 23.57 -4.07 -28.25
C LYS A 24 24.88 -3.87 -27.52
N VAL A 25 24.81 -3.54 -26.23
CA VAL A 25 26.00 -3.37 -25.39
C VAL A 25 26.80 -4.67 -25.34
N ASP A 26 28.09 -4.57 -25.68
CA ASP A 26 29.02 -5.71 -25.63
C ASP A 26 30.00 -5.56 -24.46
N ASP A 27 30.40 -4.34 -24.15
CA ASP A 27 31.45 -4.06 -23.17
C ASP A 27 31.26 -2.70 -22.49
N VAL A 28 31.64 -2.65 -21.21
CA VAL A 28 31.60 -1.44 -20.38
C VAL A 28 32.91 -1.34 -19.63
N ARG A 29 33.66 -0.26 -19.88
CA ARG A 29 34.96 -0.06 -19.25
C ARG A 29 35.16 1.37 -18.81
N THR A 30 35.97 1.54 -17.78
CA THR A 30 36.43 2.85 -17.31
C THR A 30 37.88 3.02 -17.71
N VAL A 31 38.19 4.11 -18.41
CA VAL A 31 39.53 4.43 -18.90
C VAL A 31 39.96 5.82 -18.46
N LEU A 32 41.27 6.11 -18.57
CA LEU A 32 41.76 7.47 -18.40
C LEU A 32 41.32 8.36 -19.56
N PRO A 33 41.16 9.69 -19.36
CA PRO A 33 40.73 10.60 -20.43
C PRO A 33 41.65 10.60 -21.67
N GLU A 34 42.92 10.27 -21.47
CA GLU A 34 43.97 10.23 -22.50
C GLU A 34 44.00 8.87 -23.24
N ASP A 35 43.39 7.83 -22.67
CA ASP A 35 43.39 6.49 -23.25
C ASP A 35 42.29 6.34 -24.31
N VAL A 36 42.67 6.67 -25.54
CA VAL A 36 41.81 6.56 -26.73
C VAL A 36 42.04 5.27 -27.52
N SER A 37 42.89 4.37 -27.03
CA SER A 37 43.27 3.14 -27.74
C SER A 37 42.05 2.29 -28.13
N SER A 38 41.08 2.22 -27.22
CA SER A 38 39.83 1.47 -27.34
C SER A 38 38.79 2.10 -28.29
N LEU A 39 39.00 3.33 -28.74
CA LEU A 39 38.11 4.04 -29.67
C LEU A 39 38.56 3.91 -31.13
N SER A 40 39.65 3.19 -31.38
CA SER A 40 40.16 2.95 -32.73
C SER A 40 39.16 2.14 -33.56
N ILE A 41 39.10 2.43 -34.86
CA ILE A 41 38.24 1.71 -35.80
C ILE A 41 38.79 0.30 -36.01
N GLU A 42 37.96 -0.71 -35.75
CA GLU A 42 38.27 -2.10 -36.07
C GLU A 42 37.71 -2.47 -37.45
N ARG A 43 38.52 -3.14 -38.29
CA ARG A 43 38.08 -3.57 -39.62
C ARG A 43 36.91 -4.55 -39.53
N ASP A 44 35.94 -4.40 -40.43
CA ASP A 44 34.75 -5.24 -40.59
C ASP A 44 33.78 -5.27 -39.39
N LYS A 45 33.90 -4.30 -38.48
CA LYS A 45 33.04 -4.16 -37.30
C LYS A 45 32.29 -2.83 -37.32
N ASP A 46 31.00 -2.87 -36.98
CA ASP A 46 30.15 -1.69 -36.81
C ASP A 46 29.89 -1.51 -35.31
N TYR A 47 30.67 -0.62 -34.71
CA TYR A 47 30.63 -0.29 -33.29
C TYR A 47 30.19 1.14 -33.07
N VAL A 48 29.47 1.32 -31.96
CA VAL A 48 29.20 2.62 -31.37
C VAL A 48 29.71 2.59 -29.94
N THR A 49 30.42 3.63 -29.54
CA THR A 49 30.87 3.79 -28.15
C THR A 49 30.26 5.05 -27.59
N LEU A 50 29.43 4.92 -26.56
CA LEU A 50 29.00 6.06 -25.75
C LEU A 50 30.07 6.37 -24.72
N ALA A 51 30.60 7.59 -24.77
CA ALA A 51 31.61 8.07 -23.84
C ALA A 51 31.01 9.13 -22.91
N THR A 52 31.21 8.97 -21.60
CA THR A 52 30.82 9.97 -20.60
C THR A 52 31.86 10.07 -19.49
N TYR A 53 31.80 11.13 -18.71
CA TYR A 53 32.69 11.32 -17.57
C TYR A 53 32.24 10.49 -16.36
N THR A 54 33.20 10.01 -15.58
CA THR A 54 32.95 9.24 -14.35
C THR A 54 34.11 9.42 -13.36
N PRO A 55 33.89 9.31 -12.04
CA PRO A 55 32.60 9.30 -11.36
C PRO A 55 31.95 10.69 -11.34
N TYR A 56 30.62 10.71 -11.19
CA TYR A 56 29.82 11.93 -11.22
C TYR A 56 30.34 12.98 -10.22
N GLY A 57 30.57 14.20 -10.69
CA GLY A 57 31.02 15.34 -9.88
C GLY A 57 32.54 15.41 -9.66
N ILE A 58 33.29 14.37 -10.03
CA ILE A 58 34.76 14.35 -10.02
C ILE A 58 35.27 14.39 -11.47
N ASN A 59 34.75 13.53 -12.35
CA ASN A 59 35.00 13.54 -13.80
C ASN A 59 36.45 13.23 -14.23
N ASP A 60 37.24 12.55 -13.40
CA ASP A 60 38.65 12.22 -13.69
C ASP A 60 38.84 11.07 -14.69
N TYR A 61 37.81 10.27 -14.94
CA TYR A 61 37.84 9.12 -15.85
C TYR A 61 36.77 9.23 -16.94
N ARG A 62 36.88 8.38 -17.95
CA ARG A 62 35.82 8.16 -18.95
C ARG A 62 35.19 6.79 -18.75
N LEU A 63 33.87 6.76 -18.69
CA LEU A 63 33.08 5.55 -18.85
C LEU A 63 32.80 5.39 -20.34
N LEU A 64 33.26 4.28 -20.90
CA LEU A 64 33.00 3.87 -22.28
C LEU A 64 32.04 2.69 -22.26
N VAL A 65 30.91 2.86 -22.93
CA VAL A 65 29.93 1.80 -23.18
C VAL A 65 30.00 1.49 -24.66
N ARG A 66 30.59 0.36 -25.02
CA ARG A 66 30.70 -0.09 -26.41
C ARG A 66 29.51 -0.98 -26.76
N GLU A 67 29.06 -0.84 -27.99
CA GLU A 67 27.90 -1.52 -28.51
C GLU A 67 28.16 -2.01 -29.94
N THR A 68 27.61 -3.17 -30.25
CA THR A 68 27.73 -3.81 -31.57
C THR A 68 26.43 -3.73 -32.34
N ARG A 69 26.53 -3.50 -33.65
CA ARG A 69 25.37 -3.48 -34.55
C ARG A 69 24.57 -4.77 -34.48
N THR A 70 23.25 -4.63 -34.30
CA THR A 70 22.30 -5.75 -34.35
C THR A 70 21.16 -5.47 -35.32
N LYS A 71 20.38 -6.52 -35.62
CA LYS A 71 19.19 -6.40 -36.48
C LYS A 71 18.11 -5.62 -35.74
N TYR A 72 17.64 -4.53 -36.35
CA TYR A 72 16.52 -3.76 -35.82
C TYR A 72 15.22 -4.59 -35.87
N VAL A 73 14.52 -4.66 -34.73
CA VAL A 73 13.22 -5.31 -34.58
C VAL A 73 12.28 -4.34 -33.87
N ALA A 74 11.28 -3.82 -34.58
CA ALA A 74 10.37 -2.78 -34.06
C ALA A 74 9.62 -3.18 -32.78
N GLU A 75 9.34 -4.47 -32.57
CA GLU A 75 8.69 -4.94 -31.34
C GLU A 75 9.60 -4.82 -30.12
N ARG A 76 10.93 -5.01 -30.28
CA ARG A 76 11.89 -4.86 -29.19
C ARG A 76 12.00 -3.42 -28.73
N GLU A 77 12.03 -2.47 -29.66
CA GLU A 77 12.04 -1.04 -29.34
C GLU A 77 10.79 -0.64 -28.53
N LYS A 78 9.61 -1.12 -28.93
CA LYS A 78 8.36 -0.91 -28.19
C LYS A 78 8.39 -1.57 -26.82
N SER A 79 8.99 -2.75 -26.69
CA SER A 79 9.12 -3.44 -25.40
C SER A 79 10.06 -2.71 -24.44
N THR A 80 11.17 -2.15 -24.93
CA THR A 80 12.10 -1.32 -24.15
C THR A 80 11.41 -0.03 -23.71
N ALA A 81 10.67 0.63 -24.60
CA ALA A 81 9.87 1.80 -24.27
C ALA A 81 8.76 1.50 -23.24
N LYS A 82 8.16 0.30 -23.30
CA LYS A 82 7.19 -0.15 -22.29
C LYS A 82 7.84 -0.44 -20.94
N LYS A 83 9.07 -0.98 -20.91
CA LYS A 83 9.82 -1.23 -19.68
C LYS A 83 10.04 0.07 -18.88
N THR A 84 10.29 1.19 -19.55
CA THR A 84 10.36 2.52 -18.92
C THR A 84 9.00 3.00 -18.40
N VAL A 85 7.89 2.60 -19.01
CA VAL A 85 6.52 2.92 -18.54
C VAL A 85 6.11 2.08 -17.31
N VAL A 86 6.75 0.93 -17.08
CA VAL A 86 6.58 0.16 -15.82
C VAL A 86 7.14 0.91 -14.61
N ALA A 87 7.89 2.01 -14.81
CA ALA A 87 8.21 2.98 -13.76
C ALA A 87 6.98 3.80 -13.26
N GLY A 88 5.76 3.37 -13.55
CA GLY A 88 4.51 3.85 -12.94
C GLY A 88 4.17 3.23 -11.57
N THR A 89 5.03 2.36 -11.02
CA THR A 89 4.77 1.68 -9.73
C THR A 89 4.50 2.66 -8.60
N TRP A 90 5.23 3.79 -8.54
CA TRP A 90 5.07 4.80 -7.49
C TRP A 90 3.70 5.47 -7.49
N ILE A 91 3.06 5.66 -8.65
CA ILE A 91 1.71 6.23 -8.74
C ILE A 91 0.69 5.25 -8.15
N SER A 92 0.87 3.96 -8.41
CA SER A 92 0.00 2.91 -7.85
C SER A 92 0.18 2.76 -6.33
N ASP A 93 1.39 2.92 -5.83
CA ASP A 93 1.70 2.86 -4.39
C ASP A 93 1.19 4.11 -3.67
N TYR A 94 1.30 5.28 -4.30
CA TYR A 94 0.72 6.52 -3.80
C TYR A 94 -0.81 6.45 -3.74
N ALA A 95 -1.47 5.93 -4.78
CA ALA A 95 -2.92 5.75 -4.81
C ALA A 95 -3.43 4.81 -3.70
N LYS A 96 -2.72 3.69 -3.45
CA LYS A 96 -3.03 2.80 -2.31
C LYS A 96 -2.87 3.52 -0.97
N SER A 97 -1.82 4.32 -0.82
CA SER A 97 -1.55 5.05 0.43
C SER A 97 -2.65 6.09 0.76
N ILE A 98 -3.24 6.73 -0.27
CA ILE A 98 -4.39 7.65 -0.10
C ILE A 98 -5.59 6.89 0.45
N GLY A 99 -5.89 5.70 -0.09
CA GLY A 99 -6.99 4.86 0.39
C GLY A 99 -6.82 4.46 1.86
N ILE A 100 -5.60 4.06 2.25
CA ILE A 100 -5.29 3.71 3.64
C ILE A 100 -5.45 4.93 4.56
N ARG A 101 -4.94 6.10 4.18
CA ARG A 101 -5.08 7.33 4.99
C ARG A 101 -6.52 7.79 5.14
N ALA A 102 -7.32 7.72 4.08
CA ALA A 102 -8.74 8.05 4.15
C ALA A 102 -9.49 7.11 5.11
N ALA A 103 -9.19 5.81 5.08
CA ALA A 103 -9.76 4.85 6.01
C ALA A 103 -9.40 5.15 7.48
N PHE A 104 -8.14 5.51 7.76
CA PHE A 104 -7.70 5.90 9.11
C PHE A 104 -8.41 7.14 9.66
N LEU A 105 -8.82 8.10 8.80
CA LEU A 105 -9.56 9.28 9.23
C LEU A 105 -11.06 9.01 9.44
N VAL A 106 -11.67 8.15 8.63
CA VAL A 106 -13.12 7.91 8.65
C VAL A 106 -13.54 6.88 9.71
N VAL A 107 -12.76 5.81 9.89
CA VAL A 107 -13.10 4.70 10.79
C VAL A 107 -13.30 5.13 12.25
N PRO A 108 -12.43 5.97 12.87
CA PRO A 108 -12.64 6.42 14.25
C PRO A 108 -13.93 7.23 14.43
N GLY A 109 -14.29 8.05 13.43
CA GLY A 109 -15.53 8.83 13.44
C GLY A 109 -16.78 7.97 13.39
N VAL A 110 -16.78 6.94 12.53
CA VAL A 110 -17.88 5.97 12.45
C VAL A 110 -18.02 5.16 13.74
N VAL A 111 -16.90 4.68 14.30
CA VAL A 111 -16.90 3.96 15.59
C VAL A 111 -17.42 4.84 16.73
N ALA A 112 -16.99 6.11 16.80
CA ALA A 112 -17.48 7.05 17.80
C ALA A 112 -18.98 7.34 17.64
N ALA A 113 -19.48 7.48 16.42
CA ALA A 113 -20.91 7.67 16.14
C ALA A 113 -21.75 6.46 16.56
N ILE A 114 -21.29 5.23 16.24
CA ILE A 114 -21.94 4.00 16.66
C ILE A 114 -21.96 3.91 18.19
N ARG A 115 -20.83 4.15 18.87
CA ARG A 115 -20.74 4.16 20.35
C ARG A 115 -21.66 5.20 20.99
N ARG A 116 -21.77 6.40 20.41
CA ARG A 116 -22.70 7.44 20.89
C ARG A 116 -24.16 7.02 20.73
N SER A 117 -24.50 6.32 19.65
CA SER A 117 -25.86 5.86 19.38
C SER A 117 -26.31 4.72 20.31
N THR A 118 -25.40 3.81 20.66
CA THR A 118 -25.69 2.70 21.57
C THR A 118 -25.72 3.14 23.04
N ALA A 119 -24.83 4.06 23.45
CA ALA A 119 -24.83 4.63 24.80
C ALA A 119 -26.12 5.40 25.11
N LYS A 120 -26.70 6.12 24.13
CA LYS A 120 -28.02 6.76 24.28
C LYS A 120 -29.14 5.73 24.48
N ARG A 121 -29.11 4.61 23.75
CA ARG A 121 -30.13 3.55 23.87
C ARG A 121 -30.08 2.86 25.24
N ASP A 122 -28.89 2.65 25.78
CA ASP A 122 -28.71 2.00 27.08
C ASP A 122 -29.21 2.90 28.24
N ARG A 123 -28.86 4.20 28.19
CA ARG A 123 -29.34 5.20 29.16
C ARG A 123 -30.87 5.36 29.16
N SER A 124 -31.55 5.14 28.04
CA SER A 124 -33.02 5.14 27.97
C SER A 124 -33.66 3.83 28.48
N ARG A 125 -32.93 2.70 28.51
CA ARG A 125 -33.42 1.41 28.97
C ARG A 125 -33.28 1.23 30.49
N GLU A 126 -32.24 1.78 31.09
CA GLU A 126 -31.98 1.70 32.53
C GLU A 126 -33.14 2.16 33.43
N PRO A 127 -33.78 3.34 33.23
CA PRO A 127 -34.94 3.75 34.03
C PRO A 127 -36.18 2.88 33.76
N ALA A 128 -36.34 2.36 32.54
CA ALA A 128 -37.47 1.48 32.20
C ALA A 128 -37.37 0.12 32.91
N VAL A 129 -36.16 -0.46 33.00
CA VAL A 129 -35.91 -1.72 33.72
C VAL A 129 -36.05 -1.54 35.23
N LYS A 130 -35.61 -0.39 35.77
CA LYS A 130 -35.77 -0.06 37.19
C LYS A 130 -37.25 0.02 37.59
N ASN A 131 -38.07 0.70 36.79
CA ASN A 131 -39.51 0.82 37.01
C ASN A 131 -40.24 -0.53 36.91
N LEU A 132 -39.78 -1.44 36.05
CA LEU A 132 -40.33 -2.80 35.94
C LEU A 132 -40.01 -3.65 37.18
N ARG A 133 -38.76 -3.60 37.66
CA ARG A 133 -38.34 -4.28 38.90
C ARG A 133 -39.08 -3.75 40.13
N GLU A 134 -39.28 -2.44 40.22
CA GLU A 134 -40.02 -1.82 41.31
C GLU A 134 -41.50 -2.25 41.30
N LYS A 135 -42.16 -2.23 40.13
CA LYS A 135 -43.54 -2.73 39.99
C LYS A 135 -43.68 -4.20 40.37
N GLN A 136 -42.71 -5.05 40.00
CA GLN A 136 -42.71 -6.46 40.39
C GLN A 136 -42.50 -6.65 41.90
N GLY A 137 -41.59 -5.89 42.51
CA GLY A 137 -41.36 -5.91 43.97
C GLY A 137 -42.55 -5.43 44.79
N VAL A 138 -43.25 -4.40 44.32
CA VAL A 138 -44.48 -3.89 44.96
C VAL A 138 -45.62 -4.90 44.83
N SER A 139 -45.77 -5.54 43.67
CA SER A 139 -46.77 -6.61 43.46
C SER A 139 -46.53 -7.81 44.39
N ALA A 140 -45.27 -8.25 44.52
CA ALA A 140 -44.89 -9.34 45.42
C ALA A 140 -45.18 -9.01 46.90
N ARG A 141 -44.90 -7.78 47.35
CA ARG A 141 -45.22 -7.31 48.72
C ARG A 141 -46.71 -7.22 48.99
N LYS A 142 -47.53 -6.91 47.98
CA LYS A 142 -48.99 -6.84 48.12
C LYS A 142 -49.62 -8.22 48.29
N LEU A 143 -49.07 -9.23 47.62
CA LEU A 143 -49.48 -10.64 47.73
C LEU A 143 -49.12 -11.25 49.09
N THR A 144 -47.94 -10.95 49.62
CA THR A 144 -47.53 -11.42 50.95
C THR A 144 -48.38 -10.77 52.05
N ASN A 145 -48.62 -9.46 51.98
CA ASN A 145 -49.42 -8.77 52.98
C ASN A 145 -50.90 -9.21 52.98
N ARG A 146 -51.44 -9.60 51.81
CA ARG A 146 -52.78 -10.20 51.71
C ARG A 146 -52.87 -11.60 52.34
N LYS A 147 -51.80 -12.40 52.24
CA LYS A 147 -51.76 -13.73 52.86
C LYS A 147 -51.69 -13.63 54.39
N SER A 148 -50.90 -12.71 54.94
CA SER A 148 -50.82 -12.50 56.40
C SER A 148 -52.12 -11.97 57.00
N ILE A 149 -52.85 -11.09 56.31
CA ILE A 149 -54.17 -10.60 56.78
C ILE A 149 -55.21 -11.74 56.82
N LYS A 150 -55.15 -12.69 55.88
CA LYS A 150 -56.09 -13.82 55.83
C LYS A 150 -55.80 -14.90 56.88
N VAL A 151 -54.54 -15.07 57.29
CA VAL A 151 -54.15 -16.00 58.36
C VAL A 151 -54.62 -15.52 59.75
N GLN A 152 -54.75 -14.21 59.95
CA GLN A 152 -55.15 -13.65 61.24
C GLN A 152 -56.67 -13.64 61.49
N THR A 153 -57.48 -13.85 60.45
CA THR A 153 -58.95 -13.91 60.55
C THR A 153 -59.52 -15.31 60.76
N ASP A 154 -58.70 -16.35 60.69
CA ASP A 154 -59.14 -17.75 60.78
C ASP A 154 -58.96 -18.36 62.19
N SER A 155 -58.59 -17.56 63.20
CA SER A 155 -58.46 -18.00 64.60
C SER A 155 -59.31 -17.13 65.54
N ASN A 156 -60.61 -17.43 65.64
CA ASN A 156 -61.46 -17.01 66.76
C ASN A 156 -62.20 -18.24 67.30
N PRO A 157 -62.08 -18.58 68.60
CA PRO A 157 -62.58 -19.83 69.14
C PRO A 157 -64.03 -19.66 69.62
N ASN A 158 -64.96 -20.37 69.00
CA ASN A 158 -66.30 -20.64 69.52
C ASN A 158 -66.92 -21.75 68.67
N ASP A 159 -66.45 -22.98 68.82
CA ASP A 159 -67.09 -24.21 68.32
C ASP A 159 -66.46 -25.43 69.01
N ALA A 160 -66.82 -25.65 70.28
CA ALA A 160 -66.79 -26.97 70.92
C ALA A 160 -67.68 -26.91 72.16
N ALA A 161 -68.78 -27.65 72.06
CA ALA A 161 -69.78 -27.89 73.10
C ALA A 161 -69.21 -28.64 74.31
#